data_AF-A0A2E8E6M0-F1
#
_entry.id   AF-A0A2E8E6M0-F1
#
_cell.length_a   1.000
_cell.length_b   1.000
_cell.length_c   1.000
_cell.angle_alpha   90.00
_cell.angle_beta   90.00
_cell.angle_gamma   90.00
#
_symmetry.space_group_name_H-M   'P 1'
#
loop_
_entity.id
_entity.type
_entity.pdbx_description
1 polymer ?
#
loop_
_entity_poly.entity_id
_entity_poly.type
_entity_poly.pdbx_seq_one_letter_code
_entity_poly.pdbx_strand_id
1 'polypeptide(L)'
;MSDMRRAPICLGSVLLLAASVTVDVRGQSNEAQDAAVMEALDAFLAGFNSRDSETFAAALHFPHVILDGSRIIQFEAKEDYVARDSALWGSVQDNWARTVWDDRRIVQRLGDTVHVAGRWARLDAAGNVIAKADVLYTVTRKDGRWAIFARSGNRRAQGALREP
;
A
#
# COMPACT_ATOMS: atom_id res chain seq x y z
N MET A 1 -37.88 -80.98 -15.89
CA MET A 1 -37.10 -80.97 -17.13
C MET A 1 -37.45 -79.71 -17.91
N SER A 2 -36.77 -78.60 -17.63
CA SER A 2 -36.47 -77.57 -18.62
C SER A 2 -35.47 -76.59 -18.00
N ASP A 3 -34.31 -76.53 -18.63
CA ASP A 3 -33.13 -75.72 -18.34
C ASP A 3 -33.37 -74.29 -18.85
N MET A 4 -32.98 -73.27 -18.09
CA MET A 4 -33.01 -71.88 -18.54
C MET A 4 -31.74 -71.15 -18.13
N ARG A 5 -30.75 -71.18 -19.04
CA ARG A 5 -29.59 -70.28 -19.07
C ARG A 5 -29.94 -68.99 -19.81
N ARG A 6 -29.42 -67.85 -19.30
CA ARG A 6 -28.97 -66.58 -19.96
C ARG A 6 -29.12 -65.43 -18.93
N ALA A 7 -28.26 -64.44 -18.73
CA ALA A 7 -26.89 -64.06 -19.12
C ALA A 7 -26.48 -62.91 -18.16
N PRO A 8 -25.18 -62.59 -17.93
CA PRO A 8 -24.80 -61.57 -16.94
C PRO A 8 -24.94 -60.15 -17.51
N ILE A 9 -25.52 -59.24 -16.72
CA ILE A 9 -25.59 -57.81 -17.02
C ILE A 9 -24.23 -57.19 -16.65
N CYS A 10 -23.46 -56.75 -17.66
CA CYS A 10 -22.24 -55.97 -17.45
C CYS A 10 -22.58 -54.61 -16.82
N LEU A 11 -22.16 -54.41 -15.57
CA LEU A 11 -22.07 -53.09 -14.94
C LEU A 11 -20.95 -52.28 -15.61
N GLY A 12 -21.31 -51.39 -16.54
CA GLY A 12 -20.41 -50.36 -17.04
C GLY A 12 -20.31 -49.22 -16.05
N SER A 13 -19.30 -49.24 -15.17
CA SER A 13 -18.99 -48.11 -14.30
C SER A 13 -18.43 -46.95 -15.13
N VAL A 14 -19.24 -45.93 -15.37
CA VAL A 14 -18.78 -44.64 -15.91
C VAL A 14 -18.07 -43.90 -14.79
N LEU A 15 -16.73 -43.94 -14.79
CA LEU A 15 -15.90 -43.17 -13.87
C LEU A 15 -15.85 -41.72 -14.36
N LEU A 16 -16.74 -40.85 -13.85
CA LEU A 16 -16.64 -39.41 -14.06
C LEU A 16 -15.43 -38.89 -13.25
N LEU A 17 -14.34 -38.55 -13.93
CA LEU A 17 -13.25 -37.77 -13.35
C LEU A 17 -13.71 -36.31 -13.21
N ALA A 18 -14.18 -35.91 -12.04
CA ALA A 18 -14.33 -34.50 -11.70
C ALA A 18 -12.92 -33.92 -11.44
N ALA A 19 -12.41 -33.12 -12.38
CA ALA A 19 -11.20 -32.35 -12.16
C ALA A 19 -11.53 -31.20 -11.18
N SER A 20 -11.20 -31.38 -9.90
CA SER A 20 -11.27 -30.29 -8.93
C SER A 20 -10.20 -29.25 -9.27
N VAL A 21 -10.63 -28.12 -9.84
CA VAL A 21 -9.80 -26.92 -9.92
C VAL A 21 -9.65 -26.39 -8.49
N THR A 22 -8.53 -26.68 -7.85
CA THR A 22 -8.18 -26.05 -6.57
C THR A 22 -7.71 -24.63 -6.85
N VAL A 23 -8.62 -23.68 -6.70
CA VAL A 23 -8.27 -22.25 -6.66
C VAL A 23 -7.38 -22.01 -5.44
N ASP A 24 -6.19 -21.46 -5.62
CA ASP A 24 -5.31 -21.09 -4.51
C ASP A 24 -5.88 -19.85 -3.79
N VAL A 25 -6.69 -20.10 -2.76
CA VAL A 25 -7.32 -19.08 -1.93
C VAL A 25 -6.27 -18.14 -1.30
N ARG A 26 -5.05 -18.64 -1.02
CA ARG A 26 -3.96 -17.81 -0.47
C ARG A 26 -3.41 -16.83 -1.49
N GLY A 27 -3.23 -17.27 -2.74
CA GLY A 27 -2.86 -16.40 -3.86
C GLY A 27 -3.89 -15.28 -4.08
N GLN A 28 -5.17 -15.62 -4.12
CA GLN A 28 -6.25 -14.63 -4.29
C GLN A 28 -6.36 -13.65 -3.10
N SER A 29 -6.20 -14.13 -1.87
CA SER A 29 -6.20 -13.24 -0.69
C SER A 29 -5.03 -12.26 -0.70
N ASN A 30 -3.86 -12.69 -1.20
CA ASN A 30 -2.70 -11.83 -1.33
C ASN A 30 -2.90 -10.79 -2.44
N GLU A 31 -3.48 -11.15 -3.59
CA GLU A 31 -3.77 -10.19 -4.67
C GLU A 31 -4.73 -9.08 -4.24
N ALA A 32 -5.82 -9.44 -3.56
CA ALA A 32 -6.78 -8.46 -3.04
C ALA A 32 -6.16 -7.57 -1.96
N GLN A 33 -5.33 -8.15 -1.08
CA GLN A 33 -4.57 -7.39 -0.09
C GLN A 33 -3.57 -6.44 -0.76
N ASP A 34 -2.85 -6.90 -1.77
CA ASP A 34 -1.86 -6.11 -2.49
C ASP A 34 -2.51 -4.92 -3.18
N ALA A 35 -3.64 -5.14 -3.84
CA ALA A 35 -4.42 -4.07 -4.46
C ALA A 35 -4.83 -3.01 -3.43
N ALA A 36 -5.38 -3.43 -2.28
CA ALA A 36 -5.78 -2.51 -1.22
C ALA A 36 -4.61 -1.74 -0.61
N VAL A 37 -3.43 -2.38 -0.49
CA VAL A 37 -2.20 -1.72 -0.05
C VAL A 37 -1.74 -0.68 -1.07
N MET A 38 -1.78 -0.99 -2.37
CA MET A 38 -1.40 -0.04 -3.42
C MET A 38 -2.38 1.14 -3.49
N GLU A 39 -3.68 0.89 -3.32
CA GLU A 39 -4.70 1.94 -3.21
C GLU A 39 -4.44 2.87 -2.02
N ALA A 40 -4.05 2.33 -0.85
CA ALA A 40 -3.69 3.13 0.30
C ALA A 40 -2.48 4.05 0.02
N LEU A 41 -1.50 3.59 -0.75
CA LEU A 41 -0.36 4.39 -1.18
C LEU A 41 -0.74 5.45 -2.23
N ASP A 42 -1.70 5.15 -3.10
CA ASP A 42 -2.24 6.12 -4.05
C ASP A 42 -3.03 7.22 -3.32
N ALA A 43 -3.84 6.84 -2.33
CA ALA A 43 -4.54 7.79 -1.46
C ALA A 43 -3.57 8.71 -0.69
N PHE A 44 -2.47 8.14 -0.17
CA PHE A 44 -1.40 8.92 0.46
C PHE A 44 -0.81 9.96 -0.50
N LEU A 45 -0.45 9.55 -1.71
CA LEU A 45 0.17 10.46 -2.67
C LEU A 45 -0.82 11.49 -3.23
N ALA A 46 -2.07 11.10 -3.44
CA ALA A 46 -3.15 12.02 -3.81
C ALA A 46 -3.39 13.06 -2.71
N GLY A 47 -3.43 12.64 -1.44
CA GLY A 47 -3.50 13.53 -0.29
C GLY A 47 -2.31 14.49 -0.24
N PHE A 48 -1.09 14.00 -0.44
CA PHE A 48 0.09 14.87 -0.52
C PHE A 48 0.01 15.89 -1.67
N ASN A 49 -0.44 15.45 -2.85
CA ASN A 49 -0.55 16.33 -4.02
C ASN A 49 -1.68 17.36 -3.90
N SER A 50 -2.68 17.11 -3.05
CA SER A 50 -3.81 18.01 -2.83
C SER A 50 -3.41 19.34 -2.15
N ARG A 51 -2.23 19.37 -1.49
CA ARG A 51 -1.78 20.51 -0.66
C ARG A 51 -2.71 20.82 0.51
N ASP A 52 -3.53 19.86 0.90
CA ASP A 52 -4.47 19.97 2.01
C ASP A 52 -4.08 18.99 3.13
N SER A 53 -3.67 19.52 4.27
CA SER A 53 -3.20 18.71 5.39
C SER A 53 -4.28 17.79 5.94
N GLU A 54 -5.55 18.20 5.89
CA GLU A 54 -6.69 17.39 6.33
C GLU A 54 -6.87 16.14 5.46
N THR A 55 -6.87 16.33 4.14
CA THR A 55 -6.94 15.27 3.13
C THR A 55 -5.73 14.35 3.23
N PHE A 56 -4.54 14.92 3.42
CA PHE A 56 -3.33 14.12 3.57
C PHE A 56 -3.35 13.27 4.84
N ALA A 57 -3.74 13.85 5.98
CA ALA A 57 -3.84 13.13 7.23
C ALA A 57 -4.93 12.03 7.20
N ALA A 58 -6.01 12.21 6.43
CA ALA A 58 -7.04 11.18 6.25
C ALA A 58 -6.50 9.89 5.58
N ALA A 59 -5.41 9.98 4.80
CA ALA A 59 -4.75 8.83 4.18
C ALA A 59 -3.80 8.07 5.14
N LEU A 60 -3.72 8.48 6.40
CA LEU A 60 -2.85 7.89 7.41
C LEU A 60 -3.65 7.11 8.46
N HIS A 61 -2.94 6.24 9.19
CA HIS A 61 -3.38 5.74 10.48
C HIS A 61 -2.71 6.52 11.61
N PHE A 62 -3.47 6.71 12.69
CA PHE A 62 -3.00 7.31 13.94
C PHE A 62 -3.07 6.28 15.09
N PRO A 63 -2.08 6.27 16.01
CA PRO A 63 -0.88 7.12 16.03
C PRO A 63 0.02 6.89 14.80
N HIS A 64 0.67 7.94 14.31
CA HIS A 64 1.48 7.91 13.09
C HIS A 64 2.96 8.10 13.41
N VAL A 65 3.83 7.31 12.77
CA VAL A 65 5.27 7.33 13.01
C VAL A 65 6.05 7.66 11.75
N ILE A 66 7.00 8.60 11.86
CA ILE A 66 7.97 8.91 10.82
C ILE A 66 9.38 8.62 11.35
N LEU A 67 10.11 7.78 10.62
CA LEU A 67 11.50 7.42 10.91
C LEU A 67 12.44 8.30 10.08
N ASP A 68 13.11 9.27 10.70
CA ASP A 68 13.94 10.26 10.02
C ASP A 68 15.39 10.23 10.55
N GLY A 69 16.22 9.41 9.91
CA GLY A 69 17.59 9.16 10.37
C GLY A 69 17.61 8.52 11.76
N SER A 70 18.18 9.22 12.75
CA SER A 70 18.22 8.78 14.15
C SER A 70 17.04 9.29 15.00
N ARG A 71 16.05 9.96 14.38
CA ARG A 71 14.90 10.55 15.08
C ARG A 71 13.63 9.79 14.74
N ILE A 72 12.76 9.68 15.74
CA ILE A 72 11.38 9.23 15.60
C ILE A 72 10.50 10.46 15.78
N ILE A 73 9.63 10.73 14.81
CA ILE A 73 8.57 11.74 14.93
C ILE A 73 7.26 10.99 15.04
N GLN A 74 6.50 11.29 16.09
CA GLN A 74 5.23 10.64 16.37
C GLN A 74 4.11 11.68 16.46
N PHE A 75 2.95 11.31 15.94
CA PHE A 75 1.72 12.06 16.05
C PHE A 75 0.68 11.14 16.67
N GLU A 76 0.16 11.49 17.84
CA GLU A 76 -0.85 10.66 18.51
C GLU A 76 -2.19 10.74 17.80
N ALA A 77 -2.57 11.95 17.39
CA ALA A 77 -3.84 12.21 16.73
C ALA A 77 -3.67 12.91 15.38
N LYS A 78 -4.76 12.90 14.59
CA LYS A 78 -4.83 13.53 13.28
C LYS A 78 -4.61 15.04 13.39
N GLU A 79 -5.19 15.64 14.41
CA GLU A 79 -5.17 17.09 14.66
C GLU A 79 -3.73 17.58 14.92
N ASP A 80 -2.92 16.78 15.63
CA ASP A 80 -1.50 17.08 15.87
C ASP A 80 -0.70 17.11 14.56
N TYR A 81 -1.02 16.19 13.65
CA TYR A 81 -0.39 16.11 12.33
C TYR A 81 -0.77 17.32 11.48
N VAL A 82 -2.07 17.63 11.39
CA VAL A 82 -2.58 18.77 10.60
C VAL A 82 -1.99 20.09 11.09
N ALA A 83 -1.95 20.30 12.41
CA ALA A 83 -1.39 21.51 13.00
C ALA A 83 0.08 21.73 12.60
N ARG A 84 0.89 20.67 12.58
CA ARG A 84 2.32 20.73 12.23
C ARG A 84 2.60 20.76 10.73
N ASP A 85 1.80 20.05 9.94
CA ASP A 85 1.98 19.88 8.50
C ASP A 85 1.64 21.15 7.70
N SER A 86 0.78 22.01 8.23
CA SER A 86 0.52 23.35 7.65
C SER A 86 1.81 24.17 7.41
N ALA A 87 2.83 23.98 8.24
CA ALA A 87 4.15 24.61 8.10
C ALA A 87 5.07 23.93 7.07
N LEU A 88 4.82 22.66 6.70
CA LEU A 88 5.63 21.90 5.75
C LEU A 88 5.38 22.32 4.30
N TRP A 89 4.22 22.87 3.96
CA TRP A 89 3.91 23.33 2.60
C TRP A 89 4.73 24.55 2.16
N GLY A 90 5.41 25.24 3.09
CA GLY A 90 6.29 26.37 2.77
C GLY A 90 7.61 25.96 2.10
N SER A 91 8.09 24.72 2.29
CA SER A 91 9.43 24.28 1.83
C SER A 91 9.43 23.56 0.49
N VAL A 92 8.28 23.09 0.02
CA VAL A 92 8.17 22.30 -1.23
C VAL A 92 8.08 23.21 -2.48
N GLN A 93 8.06 24.53 -2.32
CA GLN A 93 7.39 25.44 -3.26
C GLN A 93 8.16 25.84 -4.51
N ASP A 94 9.49 25.92 -4.48
CA ASP A 94 10.20 26.43 -5.66
C ASP A 94 10.19 25.34 -6.73
N ASN A 95 9.28 25.51 -7.70
CA ASN A 95 9.04 24.72 -8.92
C ASN A 95 8.29 23.37 -8.83
N TRP A 96 7.78 22.93 -7.67
CA TRP A 96 7.02 21.68 -7.57
C TRP A 96 5.56 21.78 -8.05
N ALA A 97 5.17 20.90 -8.98
CA ALA A 97 3.79 20.75 -9.43
C ALA A 97 3.10 19.53 -8.81
N ARG A 98 3.74 18.35 -8.86
CA ARG A 98 3.17 17.10 -8.34
C ARG A 98 4.23 16.09 -7.97
N THR A 99 3.88 15.15 -7.12
CA THR A 99 4.69 13.98 -6.79
C THR A 99 4.07 12.74 -7.42
N VAL A 100 4.89 11.85 -7.97
CA VAL A 100 4.49 10.58 -8.57
C VAL A 100 5.26 9.43 -7.94
N TRP A 101 4.70 8.23 -8.02
CA TRP A 101 5.45 7.00 -7.74
C TRP A 101 6.34 6.67 -8.93
N ASP A 102 7.64 6.45 -8.67
CA ASP A 102 8.63 6.02 -9.66
C ASP A 102 8.78 4.49 -9.63
N ASP A 103 8.80 3.90 -8.42
CA ASP A 103 8.75 2.45 -8.18
C ASP A 103 8.03 2.17 -6.86
N ARG A 104 7.35 1.03 -6.76
CA ARG A 104 6.76 0.51 -5.52
C ARG A 104 6.64 -1.00 -5.58
N ARG A 105 7.02 -1.69 -4.51
CA ARG A 105 6.86 -3.13 -4.38
C ARG A 105 6.62 -3.55 -2.93
N ILE A 106 5.73 -4.51 -2.77
CA ILE A 106 5.54 -5.18 -1.49
C ILE A 106 6.73 -6.10 -1.24
N VAL A 107 7.40 -5.91 -0.10
CA VAL A 107 8.58 -6.70 0.28
C VAL A 107 8.26 -7.75 1.34
N GLN A 108 7.19 -7.55 2.12
CA GLN A 108 6.79 -8.50 3.15
C GLN A 108 5.32 -8.34 3.55
N ARG A 109 4.66 -9.46 3.87
CA ARG A 109 3.28 -9.51 4.39
C ARG A 109 3.28 -10.26 5.73
N LEU A 110 2.63 -9.68 6.72
CA LEU A 110 2.41 -10.26 8.04
C LEU A 110 0.97 -10.00 8.46
N GLY A 111 0.03 -10.80 7.94
CA GLY A 111 -1.40 -10.63 8.21
C GLY A 111 -1.86 -9.22 7.83
N ASP A 112 -2.36 -8.47 8.81
CA ASP A 112 -2.84 -7.09 8.64
C ASP A 112 -1.70 -6.03 8.58
N THR A 113 -0.45 -6.43 8.38
CA THR A 113 0.70 -5.54 8.21
C THR A 113 1.48 -5.88 6.94
N VAL A 114 1.74 -4.88 6.11
CA VAL A 114 2.47 -5.04 4.84
C VAL A 114 3.58 -3.99 4.76
N HIS A 115 4.79 -4.45 4.44
CA HIS A 115 5.95 -3.59 4.20
C HIS A 115 6.10 -3.34 2.71
N VAL A 116 6.27 -2.07 2.34
CA VAL A 116 6.41 -1.62 0.96
C VAL A 116 7.69 -0.82 0.83
N ALA A 117 8.59 -1.28 -0.05
CA ALA A 117 9.71 -0.47 -0.52
C ALA A 117 9.26 0.30 -1.76
N GLY A 118 9.69 1.55 -1.89
CA GLY A 118 9.35 2.34 -3.05
C GLY A 118 10.26 3.54 -3.27
N ARG A 119 9.94 4.30 -4.29
CA ARG A 119 10.58 5.55 -4.66
C ARG A 119 9.53 6.48 -5.22
N TRP A 120 9.53 7.73 -4.77
CA TRP A 120 8.73 8.78 -5.37
C TRP A 120 9.62 9.76 -6.13
N ALA A 121 9.02 10.49 -7.07
CA ALA A 121 9.64 11.59 -7.79
C ALA A 121 8.76 12.84 -7.70
N ARG A 122 9.36 13.99 -7.43
CA ARG A 122 8.72 15.30 -7.56
C ARG A 122 8.96 15.83 -8.97
N LEU A 123 7.91 16.35 -9.57
CA LEU A 123 7.91 16.89 -10.92
C LEU A 123 7.57 18.38 -10.90
N ASP A 124 8.19 19.12 -11.81
CA ASP A 124 7.78 20.49 -12.13
C ASP A 124 6.54 20.50 -13.06
N ALA A 125 6.06 21.71 -13.41
CA ALA A 125 4.90 21.88 -14.29
C ALA A 125 5.14 21.39 -15.73
N ALA A 126 6.39 21.33 -16.17
CA ALA A 126 6.78 20.78 -17.47
C ALA A 126 6.93 19.24 -17.43
N GLY A 127 6.85 18.63 -16.25
CA GLY A 127 6.99 17.19 -16.04
C GLY A 127 8.43 16.72 -15.82
N ASN A 128 9.39 17.64 -15.67
CA ASN A 128 10.77 17.28 -15.36
C ASN A 128 10.89 16.83 -13.91
N VAL A 129 11.74 15.83 -13.66
CA VAL A 129 12.04 15.39 -12.30
C VAL A 129 12.95 16.41 -11.61
N ILE A 130 12.49 16.93 -10.48
CA ILE A 130 13.22 17.90 -9.65
C ILE A 130 13.75 17.29 -8.35
N ALA A 131 13.19 16.17 -7.90
CA ALA A 131 13.70 15.39 -6.78
C ALA A 131 13.22 13.94 -6.81
N LYS A 132 13.97 13.03 -6.20
CA LYS A 132 13.57 11.64 -5.93
C LYS A 132 14.00 11.23 -4.52
N ALA A 133 13.29 10.30 -3.91
CA ALA A 133 13.80 9.60 -2.73
C ALA A 133 13.27 8.17 -2.63
N ASP A 134 14.13 7.27 -2.18
CA ASP A 134 13.77 5.93 -1.76
C ASP A 134 13.07 5.96 -0.39
N VAL A 135 12.10 5.07 -0.20
CA VAL A 135 11.26 5.00 0.99
C VAL A 135 10.94 3.56 1.37
N LEU A 136 10.69 3.35 2.66
CA LEU A 136 10.12 2.12 3.22
C LEU A 136 8.92 2.49 4.08
N TYR A 137 7.74 1.98 3.71
CA TYR A 137 6.47 2.25 4.38
C TYR A 137 5.89 0.97 4.97
N THR A 138 5.24 1.12 6.11
CA THR A 138 4.42 0.08 6.75
C THR A 138 2.96 0.47 6.60
N VAL A 139 2.23 -0.33 5.83
CA VAL A 139 0.78 -0.17 5.60
C VAL A 139 0.08 -1.21 6.46
N THR A 140 -0.91 -0.79 7.24
CA THR A 140 -1.65 -1.69 8.12
C THR A 140 -3.15 -1.63 7.87
N ARG A 141 -3.83 -2.74 8.13
CA ARG A 141 -5.28 -2.79 8.19
C ARG A 141 -5.72 -2.53 9.63
N LYS A 142 -6.52 -1.50 9.82
CA LYS A 142 -7.14 -1.16 11.10
C LYS A 142 -8.58 -0.75 10.83
N ASP A 143 -9.53 -1.31 11.57
CA ASP A 143 -10.96 -1.02 11.44
C ASP A 143 -11.47 -1.17 9.99
N GLY A 144 -10.99 -2.20 9.29
CA GLY A 144 -11.37 -2.49 7.91
C GLY A 144 -10.66 -1.66 6.84
N ARG A 145 -9.84 -0.67 7.21
CA ARG A 145 -9.16 0.26 6.29
C ARG A 145 -7.65 0.03 6.24
N TRP A 146 -7.09 -0.04 5.03
CA TRP A 146 -5.65 0.00 4.81
C TRP A 146 -5.17 1.46 4.72
N ALA A 147 -4.14 1.80 5.49
CA ALA A 147 -3.48 3.11 5.42
C ALA A 147 -2.04 3.02 5.94
N ILE A 148 -1.24 4.06 5.69
CA ILE A 148 0.15 4.10 6.15
C ILE A 148 0.16 4.37 7.66
N PHE A 149 0.77 3.47 8.42
CA PHE A 149 0.96 3.60 9.86
C PHE A 149 2.34 4.16 10.22
N ALA A 150 3.38 3.68 9.54
CA ALA A 150 4.74 4.15 9.72
C ALA A 150 5.43 4.37 8.37
N ARG A 151 6.30 5.38 8.30
CA ARG A 151 7.01 5.71 7.06
C ARG A 151 8.41 6.26 7.26
N SER A 152 9.27 6.08 6.27
CA SER A 152 10.51 6.86 6.16
C SER A 152 10.22 8.36 6.07
N GLY A 153 10.96 9.14 6.85
CA GLY A 153 11.14 10.57 6.67
C GLY A 153 12.11 10.84 5.51
N ASN A 154 12.05 12.06 4.97
CA ASN A 154 12.82 12.43 3.80
C ASN A 154 13.33 13.87 3.87
N ARG A 155 13.75 14.34 5.06
CA ARG A 155 14.19 15.73 5.31
C ARG A 155 15.24 16.23 4.30
N ARG A 156 16.16 15.35 3.87
CA ARG A 156 17.17 15.69 2.86
C ARG A 156 16.59 15.99 1.47
N ALA A 157 15.45 15.39 1.12
CA ALA A 157 14.75 15.65 -0.14
C ALA A 157 13.74 16.80 -0.04
N GLN A 158 13.51 17.34 1.16
CA GLN A 158 12.66 18.50 1.38
C GLN A 158 13.39 19.84 1.28
N GLY A 159 14.73 19.86 1.26
CA GLY A 159 15.52 21.09 1.22
C GLY A 159 15.31 21.96 2.47
N ALA A 160 16.34 22.14 3.30
CA ALA A 160 16.34 23.20 4.31
C ALA A 160 15.19 23.19 5.35
N LEU A 161 15.17 22.20 6.25
CA LEU A 161 14.95 22.58 7.66
C LEU A 161 16.30 23.08 8.17
N ARG A 162 16.55 24.39 7.97
CA ARG A 162 17.65 25.08 8.65
C ARG A 162 17.46 24.84 10.14
N GLU A 163 18.41 24.16 10.78
CA GLU A 163 18.59 24.23 12.23
C GLU A 163 18.89 25.71 12.59
N PRO A 164 18.56 26.16 13.81
CA PRO A 164 18.83 27.54 14.25
C PRO A 164 20.30 27.95 14.11
#